data_AF-A0A239CFD7-F1
#
_entry.id   AF-A0A239CFD7-F1
#
_cell.length_a   1.000
_cell.length_b   1.000
_cell.length_c   1.000
_cell.angle_alpha   90.00
_cell.angle_beta   90.00
_cell.angle_gamma   90.00
#
_symmetry.space_group_name_H-M   'P 1'
#
loop_
_entity.id
_entity.type
_entity.pdbx_description
1 polymer ?
#
loop_
_entity_poly.entity_id
_entity_poly.type
_entity_poly.pdbx_seq_one_letter_code
_entity_poly.pdbx_strand_id
1 'polypeptide(L)'
;MKWSKYILTFSLALICSTGFAEQKASAVVVTGNDWLSSSSSERHAFMIGVTNMLIAEAAYAKKHGLEAPPMGAQIANGVTGLKLPDIEARITNWYQANPTQQSVPVMGVLWQAVVKAKH
;
A
#
# COMPACT_ATOMS: atom_id res chain seq x y z
N MET A 1 -37.87 12.92 51.00
CA MET A 1 -37.31 11.83 50.16
C MET A 1 -37.96 11.87 48.78
N LYS A 2 -37.28 12.45 47.78
CA LYS A 2 -37.71 12.41 46.36
C LYS A 2 -36.47 12.34 45.48
N TRP A 3 -35.77 11.20 45.54
CA TRP A 3 -34.60 10.85 44.71
C TRP A 3 -34.97 9.95 43.52
N SER A 4 -36.23 9.98 43.09
CA SER A 4 -36.79 9.05 42.11
C SER A 4 -37.16 9.74 40.78
N LYS A 5 -36.27 10.60 40.25
CA LYS A 5 -36.47 11.24 38.94
C LYS A 5 -35.25 11.22 38.01
N TYR A 6 -34.11 10.68 38.44
CA TYR A 6 -32.88 10.70 37.64
C TYR A 6 -32.45 9.32 37.09
N ILE A 7 -33.28 8.28 37.25
CA ILE A 7 -32.93 6.91 36.79
C ILE A 7 -33.58 6.57 35.42
N LEU A 8 -34.42 7.44 34.85
CA LEU A 8 -35.22 7.09 33.65
C LEU A 8 -34.88 7.88 32.38
N THR A 9 -33.60 8.17 32.13
CA THR A 9 -33.13 8.68 30.83
C THR A 9 -31.78 8.05 30.49
N PHE A 10 -31.77 6.72 30.29
CA PHE A 10 -30.61 6.01 29.79
C PHE A 10 -31.06 4.82 28.93
N SER A 11 -31.56 5.09 27.73
CA SER A 11 -31.92 4.14 26.66
C SER A 11 -32.58 4.99 25.56
N LEU A 12 -32.29 4.98 24.27
CA LEU A 12 -31.49 4.11 23.42
C LEU A 12 -31.30 4.91 22.11
N ALA A 13 -30.16 5.57 21.92
CA ALA A 13 -29.82 6.17 20.64
C ALA A 13 -29.30 5.06 19.70
N LEU A 14 -30.23 4.36 19.06
CA LEU A 14 -29.94 3.48 17.92
C LEU A 14 -29.54 4.38 16.74
N ILE A 15 -28.26 4.72 16.70
CA ILE A 15 -27.61 5.26 15.51
C ILE A 15 -27.62 4.12 14.48
N CYS A 16 -28.53 4.21 13.50
CA CYS A 16 -28.39 3.49 12.24
C CYS A 16 -27.16 4.05 11.53
N SER A 17 -25.97 3.61 11.93
CA SER A 17 -24.78 3.75 11.12
C SER A 17 -25.01 2.92 9.86
N THR A 18 -25.29 3.62 8.78
CA THR A 18 -25.21 3.15 7.40
C THR A 18 -24.02 2.22 7.29
N GLY A 19 -24.29 0.92 7.06
CA GLY A 19 -23.27 -0.01 6.65
C GLY A 19 -22.71 0.49 5.33
N PHE A 20 -21.58 1.19 5.38
CA PHE A 20 -20.65 1.15 4.28
C PHE A 20 -20.29 -0.33 4.18
N ALA A 21 -20.90 -1.03 3.22
CA ALA A 21 -20.40 -2.31 2.81
C ALA A 21 -18.92 -2.09 2.50
N GLU A 22 -18.05 -2.66 3.35
CA GLU A 22 -16.63 -2.71 3.09
C GLU A 22 -16.51 -3.41 1.75
N GLN A 23 -16.25 -2.63 0.70
CA GLN A 23 -15.94 -3.16 -0.60
C GLN A 23 -14.64 -3.92 -0.37
N LYS A 24 -14.75 -5.23 -0.12
CA LYS A 24 -13.62 -6.16 -0.15
C LYS A 24 -13.11 -6.11 -1.58
N ALA A 25 -12.29 -5.10 -1.86
CA ALA A 25 -11.35 -5.17 -2.94
C ALA A 25 -10.59 -6.45 -2.66
N SER A 26 -10.81 -7.47 -3.47
CA SER A 26 -9.85 -8.55 -3.61
C SER A 26 -8.63 -7.93 -4.30
N ALA A 27 -7.94 -7.05 -3.58
CA ALA A 27 -6.64 -6.57 -3.99
C ALA A 27 -5.77 -7.82 -3.91
N VAL A 28 -5.35 -8.33 -5.07
CA VAL A 28 -4.24 -9.26 -5.12
C VAL A 28 -3.05 -8.48 -4.55
N VAL A 29 -2.82 -8.60 -3.25
CA VAL A 29 -1.72 -7.93 -2.55
C VAL A 29 -0.57 -8.90 -2.56
N VAL A 30 0.42 -8.62 -3.38
CA VAL A 30 1.66 -9.40 -3.41
C VAL A 30 2.42 -9.10 -2.12
N THR A 31 2.64 -10.14 -1.33
CA THR A 31 3.42 -10.11 -0.07
C THR A 31 4.84 -10.63 -0.29
N GLY A 32 5.68 -10.59 0.76
CA GLY A 32 6.98 -11.24 0.76
C GLY A 32 6.92 -12.76 0.54
N ASN A 33 5.86 -13.42 1.01
CA ASN A 33 5.65 -14.86 0.76
C ASN A 33 5.51 -15.13 -0.74
N ASP A 34 4.63 -14.36 -1.40
CA ASP A 34 4.41 -14.46 -2.84
C ASP A 34 5.71 -14.14 -3.58
N TRP A 35 6.33 -13.00 -3.25
CA TRP A 35 7.56 -12.52 -3.86
C TRP A 35 8.68 -13.56 -3.83
N LEU A 36 9.02 -14.09 -2.65
CA LEU A 36 10.13 -15.03 -2.48
C LEU A 36 9.85 -16.38 -3.16
N SER A 37 8.58 -16.78 -3.26
CA SER A 37 8.16 -18.00 -3.96
C SER A 37 8.06 -17.84 -5.49
N SER A 38 7.90 -16.61 -5.99
CA SER A 38 7.82 -16.30 -7.42
C SER A 38 9.17 -16.43 -8.12
N SER A 39 9.11 -16.81 -9.39
CA SER A 39 10.22 -16.71 -10.33
C SER A 39 10.62 -15.25 -10.60
N SER A 40 11.85 -15.03 -11.08
CA SER A 40 12.30 -13.69 -11.48
C SER A 40 11.42 -13.08 -12.59
N SER A 41 10.94 -13.89 -13.54
CA SER A 41 10.01 -13.42 -14.58
C SER A 41 8.67 -12.93 -14.03
N GLU A 42 8.12 -13.58 -13.01
CA GLU A 42 6.87 -13.15 -12.36
C GLU A 42 7.08 -11.85 -11.57
N ARG A 43 8.21 -11.73 -10.85
CA ARG A 43 8.58 -10.49 -10.15
C ARG A 43 8.77 -9.32 -11.13
N HIS A 44 9.45 -9.56 -12.25
CA HIS A 44 9.58 -8.58 -13.31
C HIS A 44 8.23 -8.17 -13.90
N ALA A 45 7.33 -9.11 -14.18
CA ALA A 45 5.99 -8.80 -14.67
C ALA A 45 5.20 -7.94 -13.67
N PHE A 46 5.27 -8.26 -12.38
CA PHE A 46 4.69 -7.44 -11.32
C PHE A 46 5.24 -6.00 -11.35
N MET A 47 6.56 -5.83 -11.43
CA MET A 47 7.16 -4.50 -11.45
C MET A 47 6.84 -3.70 -12.71
N ILE A 48 6.72 -4.35 -13.87
CA ILE A 48 6.21 -3.71 -15.10
C ILE A 48 4.78 -3.23 -14.88
N GLY A 49 3.93 -4.04 -14.24
CA GLY A 49 2.57 -3.65 -13.84
C GLY A 49 2.56 -2.42 -12.93
N VAL A 50 3.40 -2.40 -11.89
CA VAL A 50 3.57 -1.24 -11.00
C VAL A 50 3.99 -0.01 -11.78
N THR A 51 4.95 -0.14 -12.70
CA THR A 51 5.43 0.99 -13.51
C THR A 51 4.31 1.57 -14.38
N ASN A 52 3.52 0.71 -15.05
CA ASN A 52 2.39 1.15 -15.87
C ASN A 52 1.31 1.84 -15.03
N MET A 53 1.04 1.34 -13.81
CA MET A 53 0.11 1.96 -12.86
C MET A 53 0.56 3.39 -12.50
N LEU A 54 1.84 3.57 -12.15
CA LEU A 54 2.39 4.89 -11.79
C LEU A 54 2.32 5.88 -12.95
N ILE A 55 2.57 5.42 -14.19
CA ILE A 55 2.45 6.25 -15.39
C ILE A 55 0.99 6.67 -15.60
N ALA A 56 0.05 5.73 -15.47
CA ALA A 56 -1.39 6.01 -15.63
C ALA A 56 -1.88 7.02 -14.58
N GLU A 57 -1.45 6.86 -13.34
CA GLU A 57 -1.77 7.74 -12.22
C GLU A 57 -1.25 9.18 -12.47
N ALA A 58 0.01 9.32 -12.89
CA ALA A 58 0.59 10.63 -13.22
C ALA A 58 -0.10 11.28 -14.43
N ALA A 59 -0.43 10.50 -15.47
CA ALA A 59 -1.15 10.98 -16.64
C ALA A 59 -2.57 11.46 -16.29
N TYR A 60 -3.25 10.71 -15.42
CA TYR A 60 -4.57 11.08 -14.90
C TYR A 60 -4.50 12.40 -14.12
N ALA A 61 -3.58 12.51 -13.15
CA ALA A 61 -3.40 13.73 -12.37
C ALA A 61 -3.14 14.96 -13.26
N LYS A 62 -2.24 14.83 -14.23
CA LYS A 62 -1.93 15.89 -15.21
C LYS A 62 -3.15 16.30 -16.03
N LYS A 63 -3.94 15.34 -16.52
CA LYS A 63 -5.13 15.61 -17.33
C LYS A 63 -6.19 16.40 -16.56
N HIS A 64 -6.28 16.19 -15.25
CA HIS A 64 -7.30 16.78 -14.39
C HIS A 64 -6.80 17.98 -13.57
N GLY A 65 -5.55 18.44 -13.78
CA GLY A 65 -4.97 19.54 -13.02
C GLY A 65 -4.79 19.22 -11.54
N LEU A 66 -4.66 17.93 -11.19
CA LEU A 66 -4.43 17.46 -9.83
C LEU A 66 -2.94 17.36 -9.54
N GLU A 67 -2.56 17.47 -8.27
CA GLU A 67 -1.21 17.12 -7.85
C GLU A 67 -0.96 15.62 -8.05
N ALA A 68 0.24 15.27 -8.52
CA ALA A 68 0.63 13.88 -8.65
C ALA A 68 0.75 13.25 -7.25
N PRO A 69 0.19 12.07 -7.01
CA PRO A 69 0.25 11.43 -5.71
C PRO A 69 1.71 11.22 -5.25
N PRO A 70 2.01 11.51 -3.96
CA PRO A 70 3.39 11.54 -3.47
C PRO A 70 4.13 10.22 -3.62
N MET A 71 3.40 9.10 -3.50
CA MET A 71 3.97 7.76 -3.56
C MET A 71 4.66 7.51 -4.91
N GLY A 72 3.94 7.72 -6.00
CA GLY A 72 4.45 7.48 -7.36
C GLY A 72 5.62 8.38 -7.72
N ALA A 73 5.53 9.67 -7.38
CA ALA A 73 6.59 10.63 -7.64
C ALA A 73 7.88 10.28 -6.88
N GLN A 74 7.78 9.88 -5.61
CA GLN A 74 8.96 9.52 -4.82
C GLN A 74 9.55 8.18 -5.21
N ILE A 75 8.72 7.19 -5.58
CA ILE A 75 9.23 5.93 -6.16
C ILE A 75 9.98 6.22 -7.46
N ALA A 76 9.41 6.98 -8.40
CA ALA A 76 10.05 7.34 -9.66
C ALA A 76 11.41 8.03 -9.43
N ASN A 77 11.46 8.97 -8.48
CA ASN A 77 12.71 9.64 -8.10
C ASN A 77 13.73 8.70 -7.45
N GLY A 78 13.30 7.80 -6.57
CA GLY A 78 14.22 6.91 -5.86
C GLY A 78 14.73 5.74 -6.72
N VAL A 79 13.99 5.34 -7.76
CA VAL A 79 14.46 4.34 -8.74
C VAL A 79 15.25 4.95 -9.89
N THR A 80 15.36 6.28 -9.96
CA THR A 80 16.14 6.95 -11.00
C THR A 80 17.59 6.48 -10.99
N GLY A 81 18.06 5.92 -12.11
CA GLY A 81 19.41 5.37 -12.25
C GLY A 81 19.56 3.90 -11.84
N LEU A 82 18.50 3.26 -11.33
CA LEU A 82 18.46 1.82 -11.08
C LEU A 82 17.89 1.07 -12.29
N LYS A 83 18.42 -0.11 -12.57
CA LYS A 83 17.80 -1.06 -13.50
C LYS A 83 16.75 -1.89 -12.75
N LEU A 84 15.80 -2.47 -13.49
CA LEU A 84 14.76 -3.33 -12.92
C LEU A 84 15.32 -4.43 -11.99
N PRO A 85 16.42 -5.15 -12.35
CA PRO A 85 17.01 -6.16 -11.47
C PRO A 85 17.60 -5.58 -10.17
N ASP A 86 18.08 -4.34 -10.17
CA ASP A 86 18.63 -3.71 -8.97
C ASP A 86 17.52 -3.45 -7.93
N ILE A 87 16.34 -3.05 -8.41
CA ILE A 87 15.17 -2.83 -7.57
C ILE A 87 14.63 -4.18 -7.08
N GLU A 88 14.57 -5.21 -7.95
CA GLU A 88 14.19 -6.57 -7.55
C GLU A 88 15.09 -7.10 -6.43
N ALA A 89 16.41 -6.93 -6.59
CA ALA A 89 17.40 -7.34 -5.59
C ALA A 89 17.23 -6.61 -4.27
N ARG A 90 16.98 -5.29 -4.28
CA ARG A 90 16.73 -4.51 -3.06
C ARG A 90 15.51 -5.01 -2.28
N ILE A 91 14.40 -5.28 -2.96
CA ILE A 91 13.18 -5.83 -2.34
C ILE A 91 13.46 -7.22 -1.77
N THR A 92 14.12 -8.08 -2.55
CA THR A 92 14.46 -9.44 -2.13
C THR A 92 15.36 -9.44 -0.89
N ASN A 93 16.42 -8.63 -0.90
CA ASN A 93 17.34 -8.49 0.22
C ASN A 93 16.64 -7.95 1.47
N TRP A 94 15.68 -7.03 1.32
CA TRP A 94 14.89 -6.53 2.45
C TRP A 94 14.09 -7.65 3.11
N TYR A 95 13.40 -8.51 2.34
CA TYR A 95 12.66 -9.64 2.92
C TYR A 95 13.58 -10.70 3.53
N GLN A 96 14.74 -10.98 2.90
CA GLN A 96 15.73 -11.89 3.46
C GLN A 96 16.31 -11.39 4.78
N ALA A 97 16.51 -10.07 4.92
CA ALA A 97 16.96 -9.44 6.16
C ALA A 97 15.84 -9.33 7.22
N ASN A 98 14.57 -9.45 6.83
CA ASN A 98 13.41 -9.30 7.70
C ASN A 98 12.47 -10.54 7.62
N PRO A 99 12.93 -11.74 8.03
CA PRO A 99 12.19 -12.99 7.85
C PRO A 99 10.85 -13.02 8.60
N THR A 100 10.67 -12.23 9.66
CA THR A 100 9.41 -12.10 10.40
C THR A 100 8.39 -11.17 9.71
N GLN A 101 8.77 -10.49 8.63
CA GLN A 101 7.97 -9.48 7.94
C GLN A 101 7.53 -9.91 6.53
N GLN A 102 7.48 -11.21 6.26
CA GLN A 102 7.08 -11.73 4.94
C GLN A 102 5.61 -11.43 4.58
N SER A 103 4.76 -11.09 5.54
CA SER A 103 3.38 -10.64 5.29
C SER A 103 3.27 -9.18 4.87
N VAL A 104 4.36 -8.41 4.93
CA VAL A 104 4.36 -7.01 4.49
C VAL A 104 4.13 -6.98 2.96
N PRO A 105 3.27 -6.07 2.46
CA PRO A 105 3.07 -5.90 1.02
C PRO A 105 4.32 -5.43 0.29
N VAL A 106 4.59 -5.98 -0.90
CA VAL A 106 5.72 -5.60 -1.75
C VAL A 106 5.72 -4.11 -2.09
N MET A 107 4.55 -3.49 -2.33
CA MET A 107 4.47 -2.04 -2.55
C MET A 107 4.91 -1.21 -1.33
N GLY A 108 4.66 -1.72 -0.12
CA GLY A 108 5.14 -1.11 1.12
C GLY A 108 6.66 -1.27 1.29
N VAL A 109 7.20 -2.42 0.92
CA VAL A 109 8.65 -2.64 0.92
C VAL A 109 9.35 -1.82 -0.15
N LEU A 110 8.79 -1.71 -1.36
CA LEU A 110 9.29 -0.86 -2.44
C LEU A 110 9.45 0.58 -1.95
N TRP A 111 8.45 1.12 -1.25
CA TRP A 111 8.56 2.43 -0.59
C TRP A 111 9.74 2.51 0.38
N GLN A 112 9.87 1.54 1.29
CA GLN A 112 10.94 1.54 2.28
C GLN A 112 12.33 1.42 1.62
N ALA A 113 12.48 0.51 0.66
CA ALA A 113 13.74 0.18 -0.01
C ALA A 113 14.21 1.28 -0.98
N VAL A 114 13.29 2.09 -1.51
CA VAL A 114 13.58 3.10 -2.53
C VAL A 114 13.60 4.52 -1.94
N VAL A 115 12.68 4.84 -1.03
CA VAL A 115 12.54 6.19 -0.47
C VAL A 115 13.32 6.34 0.84
N LYS A 116 13.20 5.39 1.77
CA LYS A 116 13.90 5.49 3.07
C LYS A 116 15.39 5.11 2.98
N ALA A 117 15.83 4.43 1.93
CA ALA A 117 17.25 4.10 1.74
C ALA A 117 18.14 5.34 1.47
N LYS A 118 17.56 6.54 1.33
CA LYS A 118 18.27 7.80 1.10
C LYS A 118 18.64 8.59 2.38
N HIS A 119 18.40 8.03 3.57
CA HIS A 119 18.72 8.66 4.86
C HIS A 119 19.49 7.70 5.77
#